data_AF-A0A550C868-F1
#
_entry.id   AF-A0A550C868-F1
#
_cell.length_a   1.000
_cell.length_b   1.000
_cell.length_c   1.000
_cell.angle_alpha   90.00
_cell.angle_beta   90.00
_cell.angle_gamma   90.00
#
_symmetry.space_group_name_H-M   'P 1'
#
loop_
_entity.id
_entity.type
_entity.pdbx_description
1 polymer ?
#
loop_
_entity_poly.entity_id
_entity_poly.type
_entity_poly.pdbx_seq_one_letter_code
_entity_poly.pdbx_strand_id
1 'polypeptide(L)'
;MLSSRRTTSSLRRYPDERLFLLPYNDKMRIEYELRCFARPGGKLVAISQYRWHQACAFASGGEEQLYLIYKAVEDVLERLKATPMWEDLMEDGFIFDCLWDPNTRTCSLIELNPFGPMSSTGAALFNWIEDGQIIGGEHDKVVFRYCA
;
A
#
# COMPACT_ATOMS: atom_id res chain seq x y z
N MET A 1 6.72 -23.33 -18.64
CA MET A 1 7.75 -22.28 -18.45
C MET A 1 7.21 -21.32 -17.40
N LEU A 2 7.90 -21.16 -16.26
CA LEU A 2 7.56 -20.12 -15.27
C LEU A 2 8.19 -18.81 -15.76
N SER A 3 7.37 -17.82 -16.12
CA SER A 3 7.82 -16.55 -16.72
C SER A 3 8.02 -15.43 -15.70
N SER A 4 7.46 -15.55 -14.49
CA SER A 4 7.58 -14.55 -13.44
C SER A 4 8.91 -14.65 -12.70
N ARG A 5 9.75 -13.61 -12.81
CA ARG A 5 10.97 -13.49 -12.00
C ARG A 5 10.68 -13.44 -10.51
N ARG A 6 9.60 -12.77 -10.09
CA ARG A 6 9.19 -12.65 -8.67
C ARG A 6 8.83 -14.02 -8.07
N THR A 7 8.04 -14.80 -8.80
CA THR A 7 7.65 -16.16 -8.36
C THR A 7 8.84 -17.09 -8.33
N THR A 8 9.69 -17.06 -9.37
CA THR A 8 10.88 -17.92 -9.42
C THR A 8 11.94 -17.55 -8.37
N SER A 9 12.08 -16.28 -8.00
CA SER A 9 12.95 -15.89 -6.88
C SER A 9 12.43 -16.40 -5.53
N SER A 10 11.12 -16.34 -5.31
CA SER A 10 10.50 -16.81 -4.06
C SER A 10 10.68 -18.33 -3.88
N LEU A 11 10.29 -19.12 -4.90
CA LEU A 11 10.41 -20.58 -4.89
C LEU A 11 11.84 -21.10 -4.72
N ARG A 12 12.85 -20.34 -5.16
CA ARG A 12 14.26 -20.71 -4.96
C ARG A 12 14.73 -20.48 -3.54
N ARG A 13 14.19 -19.47 -2.87
CA ARG A 13 14.61 -19.06 -1.53
C ARG A 13 13.84 -19.80 -0.44
N TYR A 14 12.60 -20.17 -0.73
CA TYR A 14 11.68 -20.83 0.19
C TYR A 14 11.10 -22.09 -0.48
N PRO A 15 11.63 -23.29 -0.18
CA PRO A 15 11.20 -24.51 -0.84
C PRO A 15 9.78 -24.96 -0.43
N ASP A 16 9.29 -24.54 0.74
CA ASP A 16 7.96 -24.85 1.28
C ASP A 16 6.96 -23.69 1.06
N GLU A 17 6.92 -23.16 -0.17
CA GLU A 17 6.03 -22.07 -0.57
C GLU A 17 4.58 -22.50 -0.71
N ARG A 18 3.66 -21.60 -0.35
CA ARG A 18 2.21 -21.81 -0.49
C ARG A 18 1.72 -21.11 -1.74
N LEU A 19 0.94 -21.82 -2.56
CA LEU A 19 0.25 -21.23 -3.70
C LEU A 19 -1.12 -20.71 -3.25
N PHE A 20 -1.32 -19.41 -3.34
CA PHE A 20 -2.62 -18.76 -3.13
C PHE A 20 -3.29 -18.52 -4.48
N LEU A 21 -4.52 -19.01 -4.63
CA LEU A 21 -5.35 -18.78 -5.82
C LEU A 21 -6.51 -17.88 -5.43
N LEU A 22 -6.54 -16.69 -6.03
CA LEU A 22 -7.63 -15.73 -5.87
C LEU A 22 -8.48 -15.73 -7.15
N PRO A 23 -9.83 -15.68 -7.03
CA PRO A 23 -10.68 -15.53 -8.20
C PRO A 23 -10.38 -14.19 -8.88
N TYR A 24 -10.38 -14.19 -10.21
CA TYR A 24 -10.28 -12.95 -10.97
C TYR A 24 -11.46 -12.03 -10.64
N ASN A 25 -11.17 -10.76 -10.38
CA ASN A 25 -12.16 -9.74 -10.06
C ASN A 25 -11.98 -8.55 -11.01
N ASP A 26 -12.89 -8.39 -11.96
CA ASP A 26 -12.88 -7.34 -12.97
C ASP A 26 -13.08 -5.92 -12.40
N LYS A 27 -13.53 -5.83 -11.14
CA LYS A 27 -13.63 -4.57 -10.40
C LYS A 27 -12.29 -4.11 -9.81
N MET A 28 -11.26 -4.96 -9.79
CA MET A 28 -9.91 -4.58 -9.35
C MET A 28 -9.19 -3.74 -10.41
N ARG A 29 -9.61 -2.48 -10.50
CA ARG A 29 -9.08 -1.49 -11.42
C ARG A 29 -7.84 -0.82 -10.83
N ILE A 30 -6.67 -1.11 -11.39
CA ILE A 30 -5.35 -0.65 -10.92
C ILE A 30 -5.22 0.88 -10.82
N GLU A 31 -6.00 1.64 -11.57
CA GLU A 31 -6.06 3.10 -11.49
C GLU A 31 -6.62 3.64 -10.17
N TYR A 32 -7.31 2.81 -9.39
CA TYR A 32 -7.79 3.13 -8.04
C TYR A 32 -6.98 2.42 -6.94
N GLU A 33 -5.89 1.74 -7.30
CA GLU A 33 -5.01 1.12 -6.33
C GLU A 33 -4.09 2.15 -5.68
N LEU A 34 -3.96 2.04 -4.37
CA LEU A 34 -3.20 2.92 -3.49
C LEU A 34 -2.11 2.13 -2.81
N ARG A 35 -0.94 2.73 -2.65
CA ARG A 35 0.14 2.25 -1.80
C ARG A 35 0.23 3.10 -0.54
N CYS A 36 0.00 2.47 0.60
CA CYS A 36 -0.06 3.13 1.90
C CYS A 36 1.13 2.71 2.78
N PHE A 37 1.69 3.66 3.51
CA PHE A 37 2.88 3.46 4.33
C PHE A 37 2.52 3.63 5.80
N ALA A 38 2.67 2.56 6.58
CA ALA A 38 2.61 2.58 8.03
C ALA A 38 4.02 2.40 8.59
N ARG A 39 4.54 3.40 9.27
CA ARG A 39 5.88 3.33 9.89
C ARG A 39 5.87 2.39 11.11
N PRO A 40 7.05 2.02 11.66
CA PRO A 40 7.13 1.37 12.96
C PRO A 40 6.26 2.08 14.02
N GLY A 41 5.52 1.29 14.80
CA GLY A 41 4.43 1.73 15.68
C GLY A 41 3.06 1.84 14.99
N GLY A 42 2.95 1.43 13.72
CA GLY A 42 1.67 1.28 13.02
C GLY A 42 0.98 2.59 12.61
N LYS A 43 1.69 3.72 12.62
CA LYS A 43 1.13 5.02 12.23
C LYS A 43 1.16 5.18 10.70
N LEU A 44 0.01 5.46 10.09
CA LEU A 44 -0.08 5.88 8.68
C LEU A 44 0.64 7.21 8.49
N VAL A 45 1.54 7.29 7.51
CA VAL A 45 2.38 8.47 7.25
C VAL A 45 2.30 8.96 5.81
N ALA A 46 2.01 8.07 4.86
CA ALA A 46 1.94 8.43 3.46
C ALA A 46 1.00 7.53 2.67
N ILE A 47 0.40 8.11 1.62
CA ILE A 47 -0.43 7.42 0.64
C ILE A 47 0.02 7.87 -0.76
N SER A 48 0.16 6.93 -1.69
CA SER A 48 0.39 7.25 -3.09
C SER A 48 -0.50 6.43 -4.01
N GLN A 49 -0.75 6.91 -5.23
CA GLN A 49 -1.29 6.02 -6.27
C GLN A 49 -0.27 4.92 -6.57
N TYR A 50 -0.74 3.69 -6.78
CA TYR A 50 0.13 2.58 -7.14
C TYR A 50 0.63 2.70 -8.58
N ARG A 51 -0.26 3.02 -9.52
CA ARG A 51 0.06 3.16 -10.95
C ARG A 51 0.78 4.48 -11.24
N TRP A 52 2.01 4.62 -10.78
CA TRP A 52 2.79 5.86 -10.76
C TRP A 52 3.09 6.48 -12.14
N HIS A 53 3.05 5.71 -13.23
CA HIS A 53 3.39 6.18 -14.58
C HIS A 53 2.21 6.73 -15.39
N GLN A 54 1.03 6.90 -14.78
CA GLN A 54 -0.17 7.47 -15.42
C GLN A 54 -0.85 8.50 -14.52
N ALA A 55 -1.78 9.27 -15.09
CA ALA A 55 -2.59 10.21 -14.31
C ALA A 55 -3.45 9.47 -13.27
N CYS A 56 -3.63 10.11 -12.12
CA CYS A 56 -4.38 9.56 -11.00
C CYS A 56 -5.88 9.64 -11.23
N ALA A 57 -6.60 8.55 -10.97
CA ALA A 57 -8.07 8.54 -11.09
C ALA A 57 -8.78 9.48 -10.10
N PHE A 58 -8.09 9.93 -9.04
CA PHE A 58 -8.62 10.84 -8.03
C PHE A 58 -7.92 12.21 -8.00
N ALA A 59 -7.12 12.55 -9.02
CA ALA A 59 -6.45 13.86 -9.09
C ALA A 59 -7.45 15.04 -9.15
N SER A 60 -8.60 14.84 -9.79
CA SER A 60 -9.57 15.92 -10.07
C SER A 60 -10.53 16.24 -8.93
N GLY A 61 -10.64 15.41 -7.88
CA GLY A 61 -11.62 15.63 -6.81
C GLY A 61 -11.12 16.48 -5.64
N GLY A 62 -9.88 16.99 -5.69
CA GLY A 62 -9.35 17.92 -4.70
C GLY A 62 -9.29 17.36 -3.27
N GLU A 63 -9.24 18.26 -2.28
CA GLU A 63 -9.01 17.91 -0.87
C GLU A 63 -10.11 17.01 -0.28
N GLU A 64 -11.38 17.20 -0.67
CA GLU A 64 -12.49 16.38 -0.18
C GLU A 64 -12.30 14.91 -0.57
N GLN A 65 -11.90 14.65 -1.82
CA GLN A 65 -11.65 13.29 -2.27
C GLN A 65 -10.46 12.64 -1.54
N LEU A 66 -9.37 13.40 -1.34
CA LEU A 66 -8.21 12.92 -0.59
C LEU A 66 -8.58 12.59 0.87
N TYR A 67 -9.44 13.41 1.49
CA TYR A 67 -9.93 13.16 2.85
C TYR A 67 -10.77 11.88 2.94
N LEU A 68 -11.66 11.64 1.97
CA LEU A 68 -12.45 10.41 1.91
C LEU A 68 -11.57 9.17 1.74
N ILE A 69 -10.57 9.25 0.86
CA ILE A 69 -9.58 8.18 0.68
C ILE A 69 -8.81 7.93 1.98
N TYR A 70 -8.32 9.00 2.63
CA TYR A 70 -7.62 8.90 3.90
C TYR A 70 -8.46 8.16 4.95
N LYS A 71 -9.73 8.55 5.14
CA LYS A 71 -10.63 7.88 6.08
C LYS A 71 -10.83 6.39 5.75
N ALA A 72 -11.03 6.08 4.47
CA ALA A 72 -11.19 4.68 4.05
C ALA A 72 -9.92 3.84 4.25
N VAL A 73 -8.73 4.43 4.07
CA VAL A 73 -7.45 3.79 4.37
C VAL A 73 -7.26 3.60 5.88
N GLU A 74 -7.64 4.59 6.70
CA GLU A 74 -7.66 4.43 8.16
C GLU A 74 -8.58 3.29 8.59
N ASP A 75 -9.76 3.15 7.98
CA ASP A 75 -10.66 2.04 8.30
C ASP A 75 -10.04 0.67 7.98
N VAL A 76 -9.20 0.57 6.93
CA VAL A 76 -8.41 -0.63 6.65
C VAL A 76 -7.40 -0.88 7.77
N LEU A 77 -6.70 0.17 8.19
CA LEU A 77 -5.71 0.09 9.27
C LEU A 77 -6.36 -0.34 10.60
N GLU A 78 -7.52 0.20 10.97
CA GLU A 78 -8.26 -0.22 12.16
C GLU A 78 -8.65 -1.71 12.10
N ARG A 79 -9.03 -2.23 10.93
CA ARG A 79 -9.27 -3.66 10.77
C ARG A 79 -8.01 -4.50 10.93
N LEU A 80 -6.86 -4.01 10.45
CA LEU A 80 -5.56 -4.68 10.65
C LEU A 80 -5.16 -4.74 12.13
N LYS A 81 -5.49 -3.72 12.93
CA LYS A 81 -5.25 -3.72 14.39
C LYS A 81 -5.95 -4.86 15.12
N ALA A 82 -7.07 -5.34 14.59
CA ALA A 82 -7.81 -6.45 15.17
C ALA A 82 -7.26 -7.83 14.77
N THR A 83 -6.19 -7.90 13.97
CA THR A 83 -5.61 -9.16 13.51
C THR A 83 -4.51 -9.66 14.45
N PRO A 84 -4.26 -10.98 14.54
CA PRO A 84 -3.20 -11.53 15.39
C PRO A 84 -1.77 -11.11 14.99
N MET A 85 -1.58 -10.60 13.78
CA MET A 85 -0.29 -10.17 13.22
C MET A 85 0.00 -8.68 13.46
N TRP A 86 -0.87 -7.97 14.19
CA TRP A 86 -0.72 -6.53 14.41
C TRP A 86 0.57 -6.16 15.15
N GLU A 87 0.97 -6.95 16.16
CA GLU A 87 2.19 -6.70 16.92
C GLU A 87 3.44 -6.77 16.03
N ASP A 88 3.56 -7.83 15.22
CA ASP A 88 4.65 -8.00 14.26
C ASP A 88 4.70 -6.87 13.22
N LEU A 89 3.52 -6.48 12.69
CA LEU A 89 3.42 -5.38 11.73
C LEU A 89 3.85 -4.04 12.34
N MET A 90 3.53 -3.79 13.61
CA MET A 90 3.94 -2.57 14.29
C MET A 90 5.44 -2.51 14.56
N GLU A 91 6.08 -3.64 14.88
CA GLU A 91 7.51 -3.66 15.22
C GLU A 91 8.36 -3.14 14.05
N ASP A 92 8.14 -3.70 12.86
CA ASP A 92 8.95 -3.39 11.67
C ASP A 92 8.38 -2.23 10.84
N GLY A 93 7.10 -1.90 11.03
CA GLY A 93 6.33 -1.12 10.06
C GLY A 93 6.00 -1.94 8.81
N PHE A 94 5.08 -1.43 7.99
CA PHE A 94 4.61 -2.15 6.82
C PHE A 94 4.09 -1.22 5.72
N ILE A 95 4.09 -1.74 4.50
CA ILE A 95 3.35 -1.17 3.38
C ILE A 95 2.11 -2.01 3.18
N PHE A 96 1.01 -1.36 2.83
CA PHE A 96 -0.20 -2.06 2.44
C PHE A 96 -0.83 -1.42 1.22
N ASP A 97 -1.20 -2.27 0.25
CA ASP A 97 -1.86 -1.84 -0.96
C ASP A 97 -3.38 -1.97 -0.78
N CYS A 98 -4.12 -0.93 -1.17
CA CYS A 98 -5.56 -0.82 -1.01
C CYS A 98 -6.23 -0.51 -2.34
N LEU A 99 -7.40 -1.08 -2.60
CA LEU A 99 -8.25 -0.67 -3.71
C LEU A 99 -9.32 0.31 -3.22
N TRP A 100 -9.28 1.54 -3.72
CA TRP A 100 -10.35 2.51 -3.50
C TRP A 100 -11.54 2.23 -4.42
N ASP A 101 -12.76 2.17 -3.87
CA ASP A 101 -13.99 2.14 -4.66
C ASP A 101 -14.68 3.51 -4.58
N PRO A 102 -14.72 4.29 -5.68
CA PRO A 102 -15.34 5.61 -5.69
C PRO A 102 -16.87 5.58 -5.51
N ASN A 103 -17.52 4.45 -5.79
CA ASN A 103 -18.99 4.34 -5.68
C ASN A 103 -19.41 4.16 -4.22
N THR A 104 -18.72 3.29 -3.49
CA THR A 104 -19.03 3.00 -2.08
C THR A 104 -18.23 3.86 -1.12
N ARG A 105 -17.18 4.54 -1.60
CA ARG A 105 -16.24 5.34 -0.81
C ARG A 105 -15.51 4.53 0.26
N THR A 106 -15.11 3.31 -0.10
CA THR A 106 -14.42 2.38 0.82
C THR A 106 -13.13 1.86 0.22
N CYS A 107 -12.20 1.42 1.08
CA CYS A 107 -10.98 0.72 0.67
C CYS A 107 -11.03 -0.77 1.04
N SER A 108 -10.60 -1.61 0.10
CA SER A 108 -10.33 -3.03 0.33
C SER A 108 -8.82 -3.28 0.40
N LEU A 109 -8.36 -4.07 1.37
CA LEU A 109 -6.95 -4.50 1.45
C LEU A 109 -6.63 -5.47 0.30
N ILE A 110 -5.51 -5.26 -0.38
CA ILE A 110 -5.03 -6.11 -1.48
C ILE A 110 -3.82 -6.93 -1.04
N GLU A 111 -2.78 -6.27 -0.52
CA GLU A 111 -1.49 -6.88 -0.21
C GLU A 111 -0.85 -6.21 1.01
N LEU A 112 -0.12 -6.99 1.81
CA LEU A 112 0.79 -6.50 2.84
C LEU A 112 2.23 -6.74 2.37
N ASN A 113 3.07 -5.73 2.51
CA ASN A 113 4.46 -5.73 2.05
C ASN A 113 5.39 -5.26 3.18
N PRO A 114 6.64 -5.80 3.25
CA PRO A 114 7.62 -5.31 4.21
C PRO A 114 8.01 -3.85 3.97
N PHE A 115 8.36 -3.14 5.03
CA PHE A 115 8.75 -1.73 5.01
C PHE A 115 10.26 -1.54 4.80
N GLY A 116 10.64 -0.42 4.16
CA GLY A 116 12.01 0.07 4.11
C GLY A 116 12.82 -0.30 2.87
N PRO A 117 13.96 0.39 2.64
CA PRO A 117 14.80 0.27 1.43
C PRO A 117 15.49 -1.09 1.28
N MET A 118 15.66 -1.82 2.38
CA MET A 118 16.29 -3.14 2.38
C MET A 118 15.29 -4.25 2.01
N SER A 119 14.00 -3.91 1.93
CA SER A 119 12.98 -4.81 1.39
C SER A 119 13.01 -4.82 -0.15
N SER A 120 12.40 -5.84 -0.75
CA SER A 120 12.13 -5.85 -2.20
C SER A 120 10.91 -5.00 -2.60
N THR A 121 10.36 -4.22 -1.66
CA THR A 121 9.14 -3.44 -1.88
C THR A 121 9.46 -2.11 -2.56
N GLY A 122 8.90 -1.89 -3.75
CA GLY A 122 8.99 -0.58 -4.41
C GLY A 122 8.24 0.50 -3.62
N ALA A 123 8.69 1.76 -3.69
CA ALA A 123 8.04 2.88 -2.98
C ALA A 123 7.05 3.70 -3.85
N ALA A 124 6.73 3.23 -5.07
CA ALA A 124 5.86 3.93 -6.03
C ALA A 124 6.30 5.38 -6.28
N LEU A 125 5.51 6.38 -5.87
CA LEU A 125 5.82 7.81 -6.02
C LEU A 125 6.68 8.40 -4.88
N PHE A 126 7.12 7.55 -3.95
CA PHE A 126 8.09 7.91 -2.94
C PHE A 126 9.45 7.29 -3.26
N ASN A 127 10.49 7.89 -2.70
CA ASN A 127 11.86 7.41 -2.71
C ASN A 127 12.28 7.12 -1.26
N TRP A 128 12.78 5.91 -1.01
CA TRP A 128 13.17 5.49 0.33
C TRP A 128 14.25 6.37 0.98
N ILE A 129 15.13 6.98 0.18
CA ILE A 129 16.24 7.80 0.66
C ILE A 129 15.79 9.26 0.72
N GLU A 130 15.29 9.81 -0.39
CA GLU A 130 14.95 11.23 -0.47
C GLU A 130 13.74 11.60 0.39
N ASP A 131 12.79 10.68 0.55
CA ASP A 131 11.57 10.89 1.34
C ASP A 131 11.61 10.16 2.68
N GLY A 132 12.80 9.75 3.13
CA GLY A 132 12.98 8.99 4.36
C GLY A 132 12.36 9.68 5.58
N GLN A 133 12.39 11.02 5.64
CA GLN A 133 11.76 11.80 6.71
C GLN A 133 10.22 11.75 6.65
N ILE A 134 9.64 11.78 5.44
CA ILE A 134 8.20 11.67 5.23
C ILE A 134 7.72 10.28 5.62
N ILE A 135 8.38 9.25 5.09
CA ILE A 135 8.00 7.85 5.32
C ILE A 135 8.39 7.40 6.75
N GLY A 136 9.37 8.05 7.38
CA GLY A 136 9.71 7.86 8.80
C GLY A 136 8.72 8.53 9.76
N GLY A 137 7.83 9.38 9.25
CA GLY A 137 6.81 10.08 10.03
C GLY A 137 7.35 11.25 10.83
N GLU A 138 8.36 11.97 10.31
CA GLU A 138 8.83 13.25 10.87
C GLU A 138 7.82 14.39 10.62
N HIS A 139 6.81 14.16 9.79
CA HIS A 139 5.69 15.08 9.59
C HIS A 139 4.45 14.65 10.39
N ASP A 140 3.73 15.64 10.91
CA ASP A 140 2.50 15.39 11.68
C ASP A 140 1.31 14.96 10.83
N LYS A 141 1.35 15.27 9.53
CA LYS A 141 0.27 15.00 8.57
C LYS A 141 0.63 13.83 7.66
N VAL A 142 -0.39 13.08 7.24
CA VAL A 142 -0.25 12.08 6.18
C VAL A 142 0.00 12.78 4.85
N VAL A 143 1.05 12.37 4.14
CA VAL A 143 1.42 12.95 2.84
C VAL A 143 0.81 12.14 1.70
N PHE A 144 0.11 12.83 0.79
CA PHE A 144 -0.39 12.25 -0.44
C PHE A 144 0.55 12.56 -1.61
N ARG A 145 0.81 11.55 -2.46
CA ARG A 145 1.46 11.74 -3.77
C ARG A 145 0.71 11.08 -4.90
N TYR A 146 0.49 11.84 -5.97
CA TYR A 146 -0.20 11.39 -7.16
C TYR A 146 0.23 12.22 -8.36
N CYS A 147 0.10 11.65 -9.55
CA CYS A 147 0.34 12.32 -10.82
C CYS A 147 -0.98 12.95 -11.29
N ALA A 148 -0.98 14.27 -11.50
CA ALA A 148 -2.13 15.00 -12.06
C ALA A 148 -2.24 14.78 -13.58
#